data_AF-K6ZUT4-F1
#
_entry.id   AF-K6ZUT4-F1
#
_cell.length_a   1.000
_cell.length_b   1.000
_cell.length_c   1.000
_cell.angle_alpha   90.00
_cell.angle_beta   90.00
_cell.angle_gamma   90.00
#
_symmetry.space_group_name_H-M   'P 1'
#
loop_
_entity.id
_entity.type
_entity.pdbx_description
1 polymer ?
#
loop_
_entity_poly.entity_id
_entity_poly.type
_entity_poly.pdbx_seq_one_letter_code
_entity_poly.pdbx_strand_id
1 'polypeptide(L)'
;MAPAKADLISFSATLDGAQANAGAGSGSLATGSATMWLDDMTNNFSWNIGWSGLDEVVAAHFHGPAAPDANAGVEVAIDFTMNPTMGNAILNDQQVGDLLAGLWYINIHTADFPGGEIRGQVVPEPDVLSLLLVPLIGLIYVRRRRR
;
A
#
# COMPACT_ATOMS: atom_id res chain seq x y z
N MET A 1 29.34 -21.37 -2.03
CA MET A 1 28.28 -20.48 -1.51
C MET A 1 27.37 -20.15 -2.67
N ALA A 2 26.10 -20.58 -2.64
CA ALA A 2 25.13 -20.06 -3.60
C ALA A 2 24.95 -18.56 -3.33
N PRO A 3 24.83 -17.70 -4.35
CA PRO A 3 24.50 -16.29 -4.12
C PRO A 3 23.19 -16.21 -3.35
N ALA A 4 23.12 -15.37 -2.32
CA ALA A 4 21.85 -15.04 -1.67
C ALA A 4 20.92 -14.46 -2.75
N LYS A 5 19.74 -15.05 -2.88
CA LYS A 5 18.72 -14.60 -3.83
C LYS A 5 17.92 -13.51 -3.12
N ALA A 6 17.80 -12.32 -3.72
CA ALA A 6 16.90 -11.28 -3.23
C ALA A 6 15.47 -11.83 -3.24
N ASP A 7 14.74 -11.70 -2.13
CA ASP A 7 13.31 -11.92 -2.13
C ASP A 7 12.62 -10.55 -2.28
N LEU A 8 11.78 -10.44 -3.31
CA LEU A 8 10.96 -9.25 -3.53
C LEU A 8 9.66 -9.42 -2.76
N ILE A 9 9.43 -8.56 -1.79
CA ILE A 9 8.18 -8.49 -1.05
C ILE A 9 7.24 -7.55 -1.81
N SER A 10 6.14 -8.09 -2.31
CA SER A 10 5.12 -7.34 -3.05
C SER A 10 4.14 -6.68 -2.08
N PHE A 11 3.73 -5.46 -2.43
CA PHE A 11 2.69 -4.71 -1.74
C PHE A 11 1.69 -4.15 -2.75
N SER A 12 0.49 -3.85 -2.28
CA SER A 12 -0.51 -3.12 -3.05
C SER A 12 -1.22 -2.07 -2.20
N ALA A 13 -1.84 -1.10 -2.86
CA ALA A 13 -2.78 -0.16 -2.24
C ALA A 13 -3.87 0.23 -3.25
N THR A 14 -5.10 0.36 -2.77
CA THR A 14 -6.18 1.02 -3.51
C THR A 14 -6.47 2.36 -2.84
N LEU A 15 -6.47 3.43 -3.63
CA LEU A 15 -6.65 4.79 -3.15
C LEU A 15 -8.05 5.28 -3.48
N ASP A 16 -8.70 5.89 -2.51
CA ASP A 16 -9.98 6.56 -2.70
C ASP A 16 -10.15 7.75 -1.74
N GLY A 17 -11.19 8.54 -1.99
CA GLY A 17 -11.52 9.69 -1.16
C GLY A 17 -12.13 9.32 0.19
N ALA A 18 -12.61 8.10 0.41
CA ALA A 18 -13.21 7.70 1.70
C ALA A 18 -12.13 7.48 2.78
N GLN A 19 -10.95 6.99 2.39
CA GLN A 19 -9.83 6.77 3.28
C GLN A 19 -9.11 8.07 3.70
N ALA A 20 -9.27 9.15 2.95
CA ALA A 20 -8.59 10.42 3.19
C ALA A 20 -8.92 11.03 4.57
N ASN A 21 -8.09 11.95 5.04
CA ASN A 21 -8.30 12.69 6.31
C ASN A 21 -8.54 11.78 7.52
N ALA A 22 -7.71 10.75 7.69
CA ALA A 22 -7.83 9.76 8.77
C ALA A 22 -9.23 9.08 8.80
N GLY A 23 -9.74 8.69 7.63
CA GLY A 23 -11.03 8.02 7.48
C GLY A 23 -12.25 8.94 7.55
N ALA A 24 -12.07 10.25 7.78
CA ALA A 24 -13.17 11.22 7.67
C ALA A 24 -13.63 11.45 6.22
N GLY A 25 -12.76 11.10 5.26
CA GLY A 25 -12.98 11.24 3.83
C GLY A 25 -12.72 12.65 3.29
N SER A 26 -12.59 12.75 1.98
CA SER A 26 -12.54 13.99 1.20
C SER A 26 -13.85 14.26 0.46
N GLY A 27 -14.68 13.22 0.26
CA GLY A 27 -15.86 13.27 -0.60
C GLY A 27 -15.56 13.18 -2.09
N SER A 28 -14.28 13.07 -2.48
CA SER A 28 -13.89 12.86 -3.86
C SER A 28 -14.27 11.46 -4.36
N LEU A 29 -14.62 11.38 -5.65
CA LEU A 29 -14.85 10.14 -6.37
C LEU A 29 -13.60 9.68 -7.16
N ALA A 30 -12.49 10.42 -7.04
CA ALA A 30 -11.23 10.04 -7.62
C ALA A 30 -10.75 8.69 -7.05
N THR A 31 -9.98 7.98 -7.86
CA THR A 31 -9.45 6.67 -7.49
C THR A 31 -7.98 6.55 -7.86
N GLY A 32 -7.29 5.62 -7.20
CA GLY A 32 -5.94 5.24 -7.58
C GLY A 32 -5.61 3.81 -7.19
N SER A 33 -4.50 3.32 -7.73
CA SER A 33 -3.97 2.00 -7.43
C SER A 33 -2.45 2.06 -7.44
N ALA A 34 -1.83 1.29 -6.56
CA ALA A 34 -0.39 1.15 -6.47
C ALA A 34 0.02 -0.32 -6.38
N THR A 35 1.10 -0.65 -7.07
CA THR A 35 1.89 -1.85 -6.83
C THR A 35 3.31 -1.43 -6.44
N MET A 36 3.86 -2.09 -5.42
CA MET A 36 5.19 -1.78 -4.91
C MET A 36 5.96 -3.05 -4.58
N TRP A 37 7.29 -2.94 -4.56
CA TRP A 37 8.20 -4.03 -4.28
C TRP A 37 9.36 -3.57 -3.41
N LEU A 38 9.64 -4.32 -2.35
CA LEU A 38 10.84 -4.14 -1.52
C LEU A 38 11.83 -5.28 -1.80
N ASP A 39 13.05 -4.92 -2.19
CA ASP A 39 14.20 -5.82 -2.19
C ASP A 39 14.78 -5.90 -0.77
N ASP A 40 14.66 -7.07 -0.13
CA ASP A 40 14.98 -7.28 1.28
C ASP A 40 16.49 -7.33 1.60
N MET A 41 17.35 -7.33 0.58
CA MET A 41 18.80 -7.27 0.75
C MET A 41 19.34 -5.85 0.60
N THR A 42 18.76 -5.07 -0.31
CA THR A 42 19.21 -3.71 -0.64
C THR A 42 18.35 -2.62 -0.03
N ASN A 43 17.22 -2.98 0.58
CA ASN A 43 16.15 -2.08 1.04
C ASN A 43 15.63 -1.14 -0.06
N ASN A 44 15.80 -1.52 -1.33
CA ASN A 44 15.29 -0.74 -2.44
C ASN A 44 13.78 -0.97 -2.56
N PHE A 45 13.01 0.04 -2.16
CA PHE A 45 11.56 0.07 -2.30
C PHE A 45 11.20 0.79 -3.60
N SER A 46 10.48 0.12 -4.49
CA SER A 46 10.10 0.61 -5.81
C SER A 46 8.59 0.54 -6.01
N TRP A 47 8.04 1.40 -6.87
CA TRP A 47 6.59 1.52 -7.05
C TRP A 47 6.17 1.85 -8.47
N ASN A 48 4.93 1.51 -8.78
CA ASN A 48 4.14 2.02 -9.89
C ASN A 48 2.76 2.43 -9.36
N ILE A 49 2.44 3.72 -9.46
CA ILE A 49 1.25 4.33 -8.87
C ILE A 49 0.50 5.07 -9.97
N GLY A 50 -0.79 4.79 -10.11
CA GLY A 50 -1.67 5.49 -11.04
C GLY A 50 -2.93 5.99 -10.35
N TRP A 51 -3.50 7.07 -10.89
CA TRP A 51 -4.75 7.66 -10.40
C TRP A 51 -5.63 8.16 -11.55
N SER A 52 -6.89 8.44 -11.24
CA SER A 52 -7.89 8.97 -12.17
C SER A 52 -8.85 9.89 -11.44
N GLY A 53 -9.36 10.91 -12.15
CA GLY A 53 -10.33 11.85 -11.62
C GLY A 53 -9.77 12.88 -10.63
N LEU A 54 -8.45 13.06 -10.59
CA LEU A 54 -7.80 14.16 -9.86
C LEU A 54 -7.50 15.31 -10.81
N ASP A 55 -7.80 16.53 -10.37
CA ASP A 55 -7.40 17.78 -11.02
C ASP A 55 -6.25 18.42 -10.22
N GLU A 56 -5.30 19.05 -10.90
CA GLU A 56 -4.21 19.83 -10.28
C GLU A 56 -3.49 19.11 -9.12
N VAL A 57 -2.88 17.94 -9.37
CA VAL A 57 -2.03 17.27 -8.37
C VAL A 57 -0.83 18.16 -8.02
N VAL A 58 -0.67 18.44 -6.72
CA VAL A 58 0.38 19.31 -6.19
C VAL A 58 1.40 18.57 -5.33
N ALA A 59 1.06 17.38 -4.82
CA ALA A 59 1.99 16.52 -4.10
C ALA A 59 1.50 15.06 -4.05
N ALA A 60 2.44 14.13 -3.92
CA ALA A 60 2.17 12.73 -3.61
C ALA A 60 3.24 12.20 -2.66
N HIS A 61 2.84 11.43 -1.64
CA HIS A 61 3.76 10.93 -0.62
C HIS A 61 3.38 9.54 -0.13
N PHE A 62 4.38 8.78 0.28
CA PHE A 62 4.23 7.75 1.30
C PHE A 62 4.33 8.40 2.68
N HIS A 63 3.42 8.05 3.58
CA HIS A 63 3.38 8.49 4.96
C HIS A 63 3.43 7.30 5.91
N GLY A 64 3.96 7.52 7.11
CA GLY A 64 4.03 6.50 8.15
C GLY A 64 4.78 6.98 9.40
N PRO A 65 4.83 6.14 10.45
CA PRO A 65 3.96 4.98 10.68
C PRO A 65 2.56 5.41 11.17
N ALA A 66 1.50 4.81 10.61
CA ALA A 66 0.10 5.02 11.00
C ALA A 66 -0.80 3.82 10.68
N ALA A 67 -1.81 3.62 11.54
CA ALA A 67 -2.97 2.78 11.24
C ALA A 67 -3.87 3.41 10.15
N PRO A 68 -4.79 2.65 9.53
CA PRO A 68 -5.64 3.11 8.41
C PRO A 68 -6.41 4.43 8.65
N ASP A 69 -6.80 4.72 9.88
CA ASP A 69 -7.57 5.92 10.24
C ASP A 69 -6.74 6.90 11.11
N ALA A 70 -5.42 6.92 10.90
CA ALA A 70 -4.51 7.85 11.55
C ALA A 70 -3.63 8.56 10.53
N ASN A 71 -3.24 9.80 10.81
CA ASN A 71 -2.30 10.56 9.99
C ASN A 71 -0.88 10.46 10.56
N ALA A 72 0.11 10.49 9.68
CA ALA A 72 1.52 10.51 10.04
C ALA A 72 2.32 11.47 9.15
N GLY A 73 3.60 11.63 9.47
CA GLY A 73 4.55 12.42 8.67
C GLY A 73 4.85 11.76 7.32
N VAL A 74 5.58 12.50 6.48
CA VAL A 74 6.06 12.01 5.18
C VAL A 74 7.29 11.12 5.41
N GLU A 75 7.27 9.94 4.79
CA GLU A 75 8.41 9.00 4.77
C GLU A 75 9.18 9.09 3.45
N VAL A 76 8.46 9.13 2.32
CA VAL A 76 9.03 9.21 0.99
C VAL A 76 8.18 10.11 0.10
N ALA A 77 8.80 11.06 -0.59
CA ALA A 77 8.13 11.86 -1.61
C ALA A 77 8.04 11.08 -2.93
N ILE A 78 6.90 11.23 -3.62
CA ILE A 78 6.62 10.60 -4.90
C ILE A 78 6.61 11.69 -5.96
N ASP A 79 7.36 11.49 -7.06
CA ASP A 79 7.25 12.34 -8.24
C ASP A 79 5.84 12.16 -8.85
N PHE A 80 5.12 13.26 -9.06
CA PHE A 80 3.75 13.27 -9.58
C PHE A 80 3.64 13.93 -10.96
N THR A 81 4.78 14.20 -11.62
CA THR A 81 4.81 14.82 -12.96
C THR A 81 4.28 13.90 -14.07
N MET A 82 4.18 12.60 -13.80
CA MET A 82 3.66 11.58 -14.71
C MET A 82 2.56 10.76 -14.04
N ASN A 83 1.63 10.24 -14.84
CA ASN A 83 0.59 9.32 -14.40
C ASN A 83 0.40 8.19 -15.45
N PRO A 84 0.71 6.92 -15.14
CA PRO A 84 1.27 6.44 -13.87
C PRO A 84 2.66 7.01 -13.57
N THR A 85 2.98 7.17 -12.29
CA THR A 85 4.33 7.49 -11.81
C THR A 85 5.06 6.23 -11.36
N MET A 86 6.35 6.18 -11.63
CA MET A 86 7.25 5.11 -11.23
C MET A 86 8.46 5.71 -10.52
N GLY A 87 8.96 5.04 -9.49
CA GLY A 87 10.10 5.51 -8.73
C GLY A 87 10.62 4.47 -7.74
N ASN A 88 11.65 4.87 -6.99
CA ASN A 88 12.20 4.08 -5.91
C ASN A 88 12.85 4.95 -4.83
N ALA A 89 13.07 4.34 -3.66
CA ALA A 89 13.84 4.89 -2.55
C ALA A 89 14.58 3.76 -1.82
N ILE A 90 15.76 4.07 -1.28
CA ILE A 90 16.44 3.17 -0.34
C ILE A 90 15.91 3.48 1.05
N LEU A 91 15.30 2.48 1.69
CA LEU A 91 14.73 2.60 3.02
C LEU A 91 15.76 2.28 4.11
N ASN A 92 15.64 2.94 5.26
CA ASN A 92 16.35 2.51 6.46
C ASN A 92 15.59 1.37 7.17
N ASP A 93 16.26 0.71 8.12
CA ASP A 93 15.70 -0.47 8.80
C ASP A 93 14.38 -0.21 9.53
N GLN A 94 14.20 0.99 10.11
CA GLN A 94 12.95 1.37 10.77
C GLN A 94 11.81 1.50 9.75
N GLN A 95 12.07 2.16 8.63
CA GLN A 95 11.11 2.32 7.54
C GLN A 95 10.70 0.97 6.94
N VAL A 96 11.65 0.05 6.78
CA VAL A 96 11.37 -1.33 6.35
C VAL A 96 10.45 -2.03 7.36
N GLY A 97 10.75 -1.93 8.65
CA GLY A 97 9.91 -2.50 9.70
C GLY A 97 8.47 -1.96 9.68
N ASP A 98 8.31 -0.64 9.56
CA ASP A 98 7.01 0.02 9.54
C ASP A 98 6.21 -0.29 8.25
N LEU A 99 6.89 -0.36 7.11
CA LEU A 99 6.30 -0.78 5.83
C LEU A 99 5.80 -2.23 5.90
N LEU A 100 6.63 -3.15 6.40
CA LEU A 100 6.27 -4.56 6.56
C LEU A 100 5.15 -4.78 7.57
N ALA A 101 5.06 -3.92 8.58
CA ALA A 101 3.95 -3.90 9.53
C ALA A 101 2.64 -3.34 8.95
N GLY A 102 2.64 -2.88 7.68
CA GLY A 102 1.48 -2.28 7.03
C GLY A 102 1.10 -0.94 7.64
N LEU A 103 2.07 -0.20 8.19
CA LEU A 103 1.86 1.11 8.83
C LEU A 103 2.09 2.28 7.87
N TRP A 104 2.26 2.02 6.57
CA TRP A 104 2.44 3.05 5.56
C TRP A 104 1.18 3.24 4.73
N TYR A 105 0.96 4.46 4.26
CA TYR A 105 -0.10 4.78 3.33
C TYR A 105 0.38 5.75 2.25
N ILE A 106 -0.25 5.69 1.07
CA ILE A 106 -0.07 6.68 0.01
C ILE A 106 -1.13 7.76 0.19
N ASN A 107 -0.73 9.01 0.02
CA ASN A 107 -1.63 10.15 -0.03
C ASN A 107 -1.31 10.99 -1.28
N ILE A 108 -2.34 11.35 -2.04
CA ILE A 108 -2.20 12.26 -3.20
C ILE A 108 -3.01 13.51 -2.91
N HIS A 109 -2.35 14.65 -3.07
CA HIS A 109 -2.86 15.97 -2.75
C HIS A 109 -3.10 16.77 -4.03
N THR A 110 -4.21 17.47 -4.06
CA THR A 110 -4.56 18.43 -5.11
C THR A 110 -4.71 19.82 -4.51
N ALA A 111 -4.81 20.84 -5.36
CA ALA A 111 -4.97 22.23 -4.90
C ALA A 111 -6.20 22.40 -3.97
N ASP A 112 -7.30 21.73 -4.28
CA ASP A 112 -8.55 21.79 -3.50
C ASP A 112 -8.51 20.94 -2.21
N PHE A 113 -7.64 19.92 -2.17
CA PHE A 113 -7.51 18.99 -1.05
C PHE A 113 -6.06 18.92 -0.53
N PRO A 114 -5.56 20.00 0.12
CA PRO A 114 -4.17 20.05 0.59
C PRO A 114 -3.86 19.03 1.70
N GLY A 115 -4.86 18.55 2.44
CA GLY A 115 -4.72 17.45 3.41
C GLY A 115 -4.62 16.05 2.80
N GLY A 116 -4.91 15.93 1.50
CA GLY A 116 -5.02 14.66 0.76
C GLY A 116 -6.41 14.53 0.15
N GLU A 117 -6.47 14.32 -1.17
CA GLU A 117 -7.72 14.04 -1.87
C GLU A 117 -8.06 12.56 -1.83
N ILE A 118 -7.07 11.69 -2.10
CA ILE A 118 -7.22 10.24 -2.06
C ILE A 118 -6.08 9.60 -1.26
N ARG A 119 -6.43 8.57 -0.48
CA ARG A 119 -5.50 7.82 0.37
C ARG A 119 -5.69 6.32 0.15
N GLY A 120 -4.60 5.55 0.29
CA GLY A 120 -4.63 4.09 0.29
C GLY A 120 -3.60 3.50 1.24
N GLN A 121 -4.02 2.61 2.13
CA GLN A 121 -3.09 1.88 3.01
C GLN A 121 -2.23 0.90 2.19
N VAL A 122 -0.92 0.88 2.45
CA VAL A 122 0.02 -0.07 1.84
C VAL A 122 -0.05 -1.38 2.61
N VAL A 123 -0.44 -2.45 1.91
CA VAL A 123 -0.58 -3.79 2.48
C VAL A 123 0.33 -4.79 1.76
N PRO A 124 1.03 -5.69 2.48
CA PRO A 124 1.74 -6.79 1.86
C PRO A 124 0.75 -7.68 1.09
N GLU A 125 1.11 -8.12 -0.11
CA GLU A 125 0.32 -9.14 -0.80
C GLU A 125 0.45 -10.48 -0.05
N PRO A 126 -0.65 -11.21 0.18
CA PRO A 126 -0.56 -12.52 0.81
C PRO A 126 0.25 -13.44 -0.09
N ASP A 127 1.26 -14.08 0.49
CA ASP A 127 2.04 -15.07 -0.21
C ASP A 127 1.10 -16.15 -0.77
N VAL A 128 1.13 -16.40 -2.08
CA VAL A 128 0.12 -17.20 -2.80
C VAL A 128 -0.05 -18.61 -2.24
N LEU A 129 0.97 -19.12 -1.53
CA LEU A 129 0.94 -20.40 -0.83
C LEU A 129 -0.03 -20.41 0.37
N SER A 130 -0.20 -19.26 1.04
CA SER A 130 -1.12 -19.12 2.18
C SER A 130 -2.60 -19.09 1.74
N LEU A 131 -2.88 -18.63 0.51
CA LEU A 131 -4.23 -18.59 -0.05
C LEU A 131 -4.73 -19.99 -0.47
N LEU A 132 -3.81 -20.92 -0.80
CA LEU A 132 -4.15 -22.29 -1.20
C LEU A 132 -4.42 -23.24 -0.02
N LEU A 133 -4.08 -22.87 1.21
CA LEU A 133 -4.25 -23.72 2.40
C LEU A 133 -5.59 -23.55 3.14
N VAL A 134 -6.47 -22.65 2.69
CA VAL A 134 -7.81 -22.42 3.24
C VAL A 134 -8.85 -22.85 2.21
N PRO A 135 -9.12 -24.16 1.98
CA PRO A 135 -10.06 -24.87 2.85
C PRO A 135 -9.93 -26.42 2.84
N LEU A 136 -9.31 -27.03 3.85
CA LEU A 136 -9.45 -28.50 4.09
C LEU A 136 -10.04 -28.86 5.46
N ILE A 137 -10.62 -27.90 6.18
CA ILE A 137 -11.23 -28.14 7.51
C ILE A 137 -12.76 -28.30 7.43
N GLY A 138 -13.40 -27.88 6.34
CA GLY A 138 -14.87 -27.92 6.19
C GLY A 138 -15.50 -29.29 5.91
N LEU A 139 -14.74 -30.30 5.47
CA LEU A 139 -15.33 -31.56 4.99
C LEU A 139 -15.58 -32.65 6.05
N ILE A 140 -15.07 -32.49 7.29
CA ILE A 140 -15.19 -33.53 8.32
C ILE A 140 -16.50 -33.42 9.12
N TYR A 141 -17.11 -32.23 9.21
CA TYR A 141 -18.27 -32.03 10.09
C TYR A 141 -19.60 -32.53 9.50
N VAL A 142 -19.76 -32.57 8.17
CA VAL A 142 -21.04 -32.89 7.53
C VAL A 142 -21.39 -34.39 7.58
N ARG A 143 -20.41 -35.29 7.78
CA ARG A 143 -20.66 -36.75 7.77
C ARG A 143 -21.17 -37.33 9.09
N ARG A 144 -21.15 -36.59 10.21
CA ARG A 144 -21.57 -37.12 11.52
C ARG A 144 -23.02 -36.85 11.93
N ARG A 145 -23.79 -36.07 11.16
CA ARG A 145 -25.19 -35.69 11.51
C ARG A 145 -26.28 -36.51 10.82
N ARG A 146 -25.96 -37.62 10.16
CA ARG A 146 -26.96 -38.57 9.64
C ARG A 146 -26.77 -39.94 10.26
N ARG A 147 -27.28 -40.11 11.49
CA ARG A 147 -27.73 -41.39 12.04
C ARG A 147 -28.96 -41.13 12.88
#